data_AF-A0AAV9JB38-F1
#
_entry.id   AF-A0AAV9JB38-F1
#
_cell.length_a   1.000
_cell.length_b   1.000
_cell.length_c   1.000
_cell.angle_alpha   90.00
_cell.angle_beta   90.00
_cell.angle_gamma   90.00
#
_symmetry.space_group_name_H-M   'P 1'
#
loop_
_entity.id
_entity.type
_entity.pdbx_description
1 polymer ?
#
loop_
_entity_poly.entity_id
_entity_poly.type
_entity_poly.pdbx_seq_one_letter_code
_entity_poly.pdbx_strand_id
1 'polypeptide(L)'
;MDSPAEWTASALFSPSKARVQQAQAKDWAYVEGWLAKKYGKRIPTFERNEETLQALLTLATFNETADEQQALVEKVEKAVLQASVKRVPGEDELYSNVRDGLGGGGEGALNALAESAVLLGTNAIAQAAEWLCSLTAERFELNGLVRRVDVQRASLKREQARLTALLQDVKQSTFCAPGDISEQTVEWTRSAKHLKAKVTEYDERLGALRSASSPSPSIEDIIHQLQVLDSHRMRLDKISGEVSAFDSLPSDVKAARSKIENARAQLRTLTTERDVLFEGLADTR
;
A
#
# COMPACT_ATOMS: atom_id res chain seq x y z
N MET A 1 8.35 56.34 43.35
CA MET A 1 8.30 55.08 42.58
C MET A 1 7.32 54.16 43.30
N ASP A 2 6.01 54.09 43.06
CA ASP A 2 5.08 54.71 42.11
C ASP A 2 3.73 54.88 42.84
N SER A 3 3.07 56.02 42.67
CA SER A 3 1.78 56.31 43.33
C SER A 3 0.60 55.72 42.53
N PRO A 4 -0.27 54.88 43.14
CA PRO A 4 -1.42 54.27 42.46
C PRO A 4 -2.73 55.06 42.66
N ALA A 5 -2.68 56.40 42.67
CA ALA A 5 -3.82 57.25 43.06
C ALA A 5 -4.61 57.89 41.90
N GLU A 6 -4.28 57.59 40.65
CA GLU A 6 -4.94 58.24 39.49
C GLU A 6 -6.27 57.60 39.04
N TRP A 7 -6.69 56.47 39.62
CA TRP A 7 -7.84 55.71 39.11
C TRP A 7 -9.21 56.16 39.62
N THR A 8 -9.29 56.97 40.68
CA THR A 8 -10.57 57.33 41.33
C THR A 8 -11.06 58.75 41.03
N ALA A 9 -10.18 59.70 40.68
CA ALA A 9 -10.55 61.11 40.54
C ALA A 9 -11.09 61.50 39.15
N SER A 10 -10.62 60.88 38.07
CA SER A 10 -11.06 61.21 36.70
C SER A 10 -12.47 60.69 36.36
N ALA A 11 -12.97 59.71 37.12
CA ALA A 11 -14.36 59.23 37.01
C ALA A 11 -15.37 60.18 37.70
N LEU A 12 -14.93 61.02 38.63
CA LEU A 12 -15.79 61.90 39.43
C LEU A 12 -16.04 63.28 38.80
N PHE A 13 -15.28 63.70 37.78
CA PHE A 13 -15.37 65.05 37.19
C PHE A 13 -15.54 65.08 35.66
N SER A 14 -16.53 64.37 35.14
CA SER A 14 -17.09 64.67 33.81
C SER A 14 -18.62 64.46 33.81
N PRO A 15 -19.43 65.54 33.75
CA PRO A 15 -20.89 65.45 33.71
C PRO A 15 -21.44 64.48 32.65
N SER A 16 -20.70 64.31 31.55
CA SER A 16 -21.03 63.36 30.49
C SER A 16 -20.89 61.90 30.92
N LYS A 17 -19.82 61.55 31.66
CA LYS A 17 -19.62 60.17 32.17
C LYS A 17 -20.61 59.82 33.27
N ALA A 18 -20.91 60.77 34.16
CA ALA A 18 -21.92 60.57 35.21
C ALA A 18 -23.33 60.33 34.62
N ARG A 19 -23.69 61.04 33.54
CA ARG A 19 -24.97 60.84 32.86
C ARG A 19 -25.09 59.47 32.18
N VAL A 20 -23.99 58.98 31.58
CA VAL A 20 -23.95 57.64 30.96
C VAL A 20 -24.08 56.54 32.03
N GLN A 21 -23.36 56.66 33.15
CA GLN A 21 -23.48 55.71 34.26
C GLN A 21 -24.89 55.71 34.88
N GLN A 22 -25.52 56.88 34.99
CA GLN A 22 -26.89 56.98 35.48
C GLN A 22 -27.91 56.35 34.51
N ALA A 23 -27.70 56.47 33.20
CA ALA A 23 -28.54 55.82 32.20
C ALA A 23 -28.39 54.30 32.27
N GLN A 24 -27.15 53.80 32.29
CA GLN A 24 -26.87 52.36 32.44
C GLN A 24 -27.45 51.79 33.74
N ALA A 25 -27.38 52.53 34.86
CA ALA A 25 -27.98 52.09 36.11
C ALA A 25 -29.51 51.99 36.05
N LYS A 26 -30.18 52.87 35.30
CA LYS A 26 -31.63 52.79 35.06
C LYS A 26 -31.99 51.58 34.20
N ASP A 27 -31.20 51.34 33.15
CA ASP A 27 -31.41 50.21 32.24
C ASP A 27 -31.21 48.87 32.98
N TRP A 28 -30.20 48.78 33.84
CA TRP A 28 -30.00 47.62 34.73
C TRP A 28 -31.17 47.42 35.70
N ALA A 29 -31.68 48.49 36.31
CA ALA A 29 -32.84 48.40 37.20
C ALA A 29 -34.10 47.90 36.47
N TYR A 30 -34.31 48.33 35.21
CA TYR A 30 -35.39 47.81 34.37
C TYR A 30 -35.22 46.32 34.08
N VAL A 31 -34.02 45.88 33.65
CA VAL A 31 -33.72 44.46 33.38
C VAL A 31 -33.88 43.61 34.65
N GLU A 32 -33.43 44.07 35.81
CA GLU A 32 -33.61 43.36 37.08
C GLU A 32 -35.08 43.24 37.48
N GLY A 33 -35.88 44.29 37.28
CA GLY A 33 -37.32 44.26 37.49
C GLY A 33 -38.03 43.28 36.55
N TRP A 34 -37.64 43.26 35.27
CA TRP A 34 -38.16 42.33 34.26
C TRP A 34 -37.79 40.87 34.58
N LEU A 35 -36.53 40.60 34.93
CA LEU A 35 -36.06 39.28 35.34
C LEU A 35 -36.75 38.81 36.63
N ALA A 36 -36.93 39.70 37.61
CA ALA A 36 -37.66 39.38 38.84
C ALA A 36 -39.13 39.04 38.55
N LYS A 37 -39.76 39.71 37.59
CA LYS A 37 -41.13 39.40 37.14
C LYS A 37 -41.22 38.02 36.47
N LYS A 38 -40.24 37.63 35.65
CA LYS A 38 -40.25 36.34 34.92
C LYS A 38 -39.77 35.15 35.76
N TYR A 39 -38.76 35.33 36.61
CA TYR A 39 -38.09 34.24 37.35
C TYR A 39 -38.27 34.29 38.87
N GLY A 40 -38.93 35.34 39.40
CA GLY A 40 -39.14 35.51 40.83
C GLY A 40 -37.82 35.59 41.61
N LYS A 41 -37.62 34.68 42.57
CA LYS A 41 -36.43 34.63 43.43
C LYS A 41 -35.25 33.83 42.85
N ARG A 42 -35.39 33.21 41.68
CA ARG A 42 -34.35 32.33 41.08
C ARG A 42 -33.79 32.95 39.80
N ILE A 43 -33.15 34.11 39.93
CA ILE A 43 -32.45 34.74 38.82
C ILE A 43 -31.08 34.04 38.69
N PRO A 44 -30.75 33.42 37.54
CA PRO A 44 -29.42 32.87 37.30
C PRO A 44 -28.35 33.96 37.40
N THR A 45 -27.17 33.62 37.92
CA THR A 45 -26.03 34.54 37.91
C THR A 45 -25.52 34.69 36.48
N PHE A 46 -25.35 35.93 36.03
CA PHE A 46 -24.80 36.24 34.72
C PHE A 46 -23.78 37.38 34.81
N GLU A 47 -22.92 37.49 33.82
CA GLU A 47 -21.91 38.54 33.75
C GLU A 47 -22.58 39.89 33.43
N ARG A 48 -22.30 40.92 34.22
CA ARG A 48 -22.78 42.28 33.96
C ARG A 48 -21.79 43.02 33.07
N ASN A 49 -22.00 42.94 31.76
CA ASN A 49 -21.24 43.69 30.75
C ASN A 49 -22.22 44.50 29.86
N GLU A 50 -21.71 45.44 29.05
CA GLU A 50 -22.58 46.29 28.21
C GLU A 50 -23.33 45.47 27.14
N GLU A 51 -22.68 44.44 26.60
CA GLU A 51 -23.25 43.56 25.58
C GLU A 51 -24.43 42.73 26.13
N THR A 52 -24.34 42.26 27.37
CA THR A 52 -25.41 41.54 28.08
C THR A 52 -26.54 42.49 28.46
N LEU A 53 -26.24 43.73 28.86
CA LEU A 53 -27.28 44.73 29.09
C LEU A 53 -28.09 44.96 27.81
N GLN A 54 -27.41 45.19 26.68
CA GLN A 54 -28.06 45.39 25.40
C GLN A 54 -28.86 44.16 24.97
N ALA A 55 -28.31 42.95 25.11
CA ALA A 55 -29.00 41.71 24.78
C ALA A 55 -30.22 41.44 25.68
N LEU A 56 -30.14 41.77 26.97
CA LEU A 56 -31.25 41.61 27.90
C LEU A 56 -32.34 42.65 27.67
N LEU A 57 -32.00 43.89 27.30
CA LEU A 57 -32.97 44.91 26.90
C LEU A 57 -33.71 44.56 25.61
N THR A 58 -32.99 44.06 24.59
CA THR A 58 -33.62 43.62 23.34
C THR A 58 -34.52 42.41 23.57
N LEU A 59 -34.10 41.47 24.42
CA LEU A 59 -34.92 40.32 24.80
C LEU A 59 -36.15 40.74 25.61
N ALA A 60 -36.00 41.67 26.55
CA ALA A 60 -37.09 42.19 27.36
C ALA A 60 -38.15 42.86 26.50
N THR A 61 -37.73 43.77 25.60
CA THR A 61 -38.64 44.45 24.68
C THR A 61 -39.32 43.48 23.72
N PHE A 62 -38.58 42.53 23.14
CA PHE A 62 -39.17 41.49 22.28
C PHE A 62 -40.19 40.63 23.04
N ASN A 63 -39.87 40.24 24.27
CA ASN A 63 -40.77 39.45 25.10
C ASN A 63 -42.04 40.23 25.48
N GLU A 64 -41.91 41.50 25.86
CA GLU A 64 -43.08 42.36 26.13
C GLU A 64 -43.94 42.54 24.89
N THR A 65 -43.35 42.76 23.71
CA THR A 65 -44.13 42.82 22.46
C THR A 65 -44.83 41.51 22.12
N ALA A 66 -44.20 40.36 22.41
CA ALA A 66 -44.82 39.05 22.21
C ALA A 66 -45.98 38.82 23.21
N ASP A 67 -45.79 39.18 24.48
CA ASP A 67 -46.84 39.13 25.51
C ASP A 67 -48.04 40.03 25.11
N GLU A 68 -47.78 41.22 24.58
CA GLU A 68 -48.83 42.12 24.06
C GLU A 68 -49.57 41.54 22.86
N GLN A 69 -48.84 40.96 21.89
CA GLN A 69 -49.44 40.29 20.74
C GLN A 69 -50.34 39.12 21.18
N GLN A 70 -49.86 38.30 22.11
CA GLN A 70 -50.66 37.20 22.66
C GLN A 70 -51.92 37.72 23.36
N ALA A 71 -51.81 38.78 24.16
CA ALA A 71 -52.96 39.39 24.81
C ALA A 71 -53.99 39.97 23.81
N LEU A 72 -53.55 40.45 22.65
CA LEU A 72 -54.45 40.88 21.58
C LEU A 72 -55.15 39.69 20.91
N VAL A 73 -54.42 38.62 20.62
CA VAL A 73 -55.00 37.38 20.07
C VAL A 73 -56.06 36.82 21.02
N GLU A 74 -55.75 36.69 22.31
CA GLU A 74 -56.69 36.20 23.32
C GLU A 74 -57.95 37.07 23.42
N LYS A 75 -57.84 38.40 23.29
CA LYS A 75 -58.99 39.31 23.26
C LYS A 75 -59.86 39.08 22.02
N VAL A 76 -59.24 38.92 20.85
CA VAL A 76 -59.95 38.64 19.60
C VAL A 76 -60.66 37.29 19.69
N GLU A 77 -59.97 36.25 20.12
CA GLU A 77 -60.54 34.91 20.32
C GLU A 77 -61.72 34.95 21.30
N LYS A 78 -61.58 35.63 22.44
CA LYS A 78 -62.67 35.80 23.41
C LYS A 78 -63.86 36.55 22.80
N ALA A 79 -63.64 37.58 22.01
CA ALA A 79 -64.71 38.32 21.33
C ALA A 79 -65.42 37.44 20.27
N VAL A 80 -64.67 36.64 19.51
CA VAL A 80 -65.20 35.69 18.53
C VAL A 80 -66.04 34.61 19.23
N LEU A 81 -65.53 34.04 20.32
CA LEU A 81 -66.28 33.06 21.12
C LEU A 81 -67.58 33.66 21.66
N GLN A 82 -67.53 34.87 22.22
CA GLN A 82 -68.73 35.56 22.70
C GLN A 82 -69.75 35.87 21.58
N ALA A 83 -69.29 36.18 20.37
CA ALA A 83 -70.16 36.36 19.23
C ALA A 83 -70.79 35.03 18.77
N SER A 84 -70.02 33.93 18.77
CA SER A 84 -70.50 32.60 18.37
C SER A 84 -71.48 31.96 19.37
N VAL A 85 -71.40 32.31 20.66
CA VAL A 85 -72.31 31.82 21.70
C VAL A 85 -73.71 32.45 21.61
N LYS A 86 -73.85 33.59 20.89
CA LYS A 86 -75.17 34.15 20.56
C LYS A 86 -75.85 33.30 19.48
N ARG A 87 -76.32 32.11 19.87
CA ARG A 87 -77.09 31.20 19.01
C ARG A 87 -78.32 31.90 18.46
N VAL A 88 -78.54 31.74 17.15
CA VAL A 88 -79.79 32.14 16.52
C VAL A 88 -80.86 31.10 16.87
N PRO A 89 -82.05 31.49 17.35
CA PRO A 89 -83.12 30.53 17.61
C PRO A 89 -83.48 29.78 16.30
N GLY A 90 -83.35 28.46 16.31
CA GLY A 90 -83.57 27.58 15.14
C GLY A 90 -82.31 26.84 14.63
N GLU A 91 -81.11 27.20 15.09
CA GLU A 91 -79.87 26.50 14.69
C GLU A 91 -79.80 25.05 15.17
N ASP A 92 -80.36 24.74 16.34
CA ASP A 92 -80.33 23.38 16.89
C ASP A 92 -81.14 22.38 16.03
N GLU A 93 -82.24 22.81 15.42
CA GLU A 93 -83.03 22.00 14.47
C GLU A 93 -82.30 21.81 13.14
N LEU A 94 -81.57 22.83 12.67
CA LEU A 94 -80.75 22.73 11.48
C LEU A 94 -79.58 21.75 11.70
N TYR A 95 -78.92 21.85 12.86
CA TYR A 95 -77.84 20.94 13.26
C TYR A 95 -78.31 19.50 13.39
N SER A 96 -79.49 19.26 13.97
CA SER A 96 -80.05 17.91 14.06
C SER A 96 -80.38 17.35 12.67
N ASN A 97 -81.01 18.14 11.79
CA ASN A 97 -81.33 17.71 10.43
C ASN A 97 -80.09 17.40 9.58
N VAL A 98 -79.02 18.20 9.72
CA VAL A 98 -77.73 17.94 9.05
C VAL A 98 -77.09 16.67 9.61
N ARG A 99 -77.11 16.47 10.93
CA ARG A 99 -76.58 15.27 11.58
C ARG A 99 -77.34 14.01 11.16
N ASP A 100 -78.66 14.07 11.11
CA ASP A 100 -79.51 12.96 10.69
C ASP A 100 -79.32 12.65 9.19
N GLY A 101 -79.02 13.66 8.37
CA GLY A 101 -78.72 13.53 6.94
C GLY A 101 -77.33 12.96 6.62
N LEU A 102 -76.37 13.01 7.55
CA LEU A 102 -74.98 12.57 7.35
C LEU A 102 -74.80 11.04 7.36
N GLY A 103 -75.85 10.27 7.68
CA GLY A 103 -75.82 8.81 7.73
C GLY A 103 -74.87 8.25 8.80
N GLY A 104 -74.83 6.93 8.98
CA GLY A 104 -74.10 6.29 10.09
C GLY A 104 -72.56 6.46 10.06
N GLY A 105 -71.97 6.85 8.93
CA GLY A 105 -70.52 7.06 8.78
C GLY A 105 -70.08 8.52 8.71
N GLY A 106 -71.00 9.47 8.51
CA GLY A 106 -70.67 10.88 8.31
C GLY A 106 -70.13 11.56 9.56
N GLU A 107 -70.62 11.17 10.75
CA GLU A 107 -70.14 11.72 12.02
C GLU A 107 -68.68 11.32 12.28
N GLY A 108 -68.30 10.07 12.00
CA GLY A 108 -66.92 9.61 12.11
C GLY A 108 -65.98 10.30 11.13
N ALA A 109 -66.43 10.51 9.89
CA ALA A 109 -65.64 11.22 8.88
C ALA A 109 -65.42 12.69 9.23
N LEU A 110 -66.45 13.37 9.74
CA LEU A 110 -66.35 14.76 10.22
C LEU A 110 -65.45 14.87 11.45
N ASN A 111 -65.54 13.92 12.39
CA ASN A 111 -64.66 13.91 13.55
C ASN A 111 -63.20 13.67 13.13
N ALA A 112 -62.93 12.72 12.23
CA ALA A 112 -61.59 12.48 11.69
C ALA A 112 -61.04 13.70 10.93
N LEU A 113 -61.90 14.40 10.18
CA LEU A 113 -61.54 15.65 9.50
C LEU A 113 -61.23 16.76 10.52
N ALA A 114 -62.05 16.92 11.55
CA ALA A 114 -61.83 17.90 12.61
C ALA A 114 -60.54 17.61 13.38
N GLU A 115 -60.28 16.35 13.73
CA GLU A 115 -59.02 15.91 14.35
C GLU A 115 -57.83 16.22 13.44
N SER A 116 -57.93 15.91 12.14
CA SER A 116 -56.89 16.21 11.14
C SER A 116 -56.64 17.72 11.01
N ALA A 117 -57.71 18.51 10.98
CA ALA A 117 -57.66 19.96 10.91
C ALA A 117 -56.98 20.57 12.14
N VAL A 118 -57.28 20.06 13.34
CA VAL A 118 -56.63 20.45 14.60
C VAL A 118 -55.16 20.06 14.61
N LEU A 119 -54.82 18.82 14.21
CA LEU A 119 -53.44 18.34 14.12
C LEU A 119 -52.59 19.15 13.15
N LEU A 120 -53.17 19.56 12.02
CA LEU A 120 -52.52 20.39 11.01
C LEU A 120 -52.55 21.89 11.35
N GLY A 121 -53.32 22.30 12.37
CA GLY A 121 -53.51 23.71 12.73
C GLY A 121 -54.24 24.53 11.66
N THR A 122 -55.04 23.88 10.81
CA THR A 122 -55.74 24.53 9.68
C THR A 122 -57.25 24.51 9.89
N ASN A 123 -57.94 25.59 9.57
CA ASN A 123 -59.41 25.65 9.59
C ASN A 123 -60.04 25.43 8.20
N ALA A 124 -59.23 25.37 7.14
CA ALA A 124 -59.68 25.22 5.76
C ALA A 124 -59.39 23.81 5.25
N ILE A 125 -60.44 23.09 4.85
CA ILE A 125 -60.36 21.70 4.35
C ILE A 125 -59.42 21.56 3.14
N ALA A 126 -59.44 22.55 2.23
CA ALA A 126 -58.56 22.54 1.06
C ALA A 126 -57.08 22.63 1.44
N GLN A 127 -56.75 23.45 2.44
CA GLN A 127 -55.39 23.54 2.96
C GLN A 127 -55.01 22.22 3.64
N ALA A 128 -55.86 21.68 4.52
CA ALA A 128 -55.61 20.40 5.18
C ALA A 128 -55.30 19.27 4.18
N ALA A 129 -56.03 19.21 3.06
CA ALA A 129 -55.78 18.24 2.00
C ALA A 129 -54.43 18.45 1.30
N GLU A 130 -54.05 19.69 1.00
CA GLU A 130 -52.74 20.03 0.43
C GLU A 130 -51.59 19.63 1.37
N TRP A 131 -51.71 19.95 2.66
CA TRP A 131 -50.74 19.57 3.70
C TRP A 131 -50.64 18.05 3.88
N LEU A 132 -51.76 17.31 3.81
CA LEU A 132 -51.72 15.85 3.84
C LEU A 132 -51.02 15.28 2.61
N CYS A 133 -51.29 15.82 1.42
CA CYS A 133 -50.61 15.40 0.19
C CYS A 133 -49.10 15.70 0.24
N SER A 134 -48.70 16.87 0.74
CA SER A 134 -47.28 17.21 0.86
C SER A 134 -46.58 16.32 1.90
N LEU A 135 -47.19 16.11 3.07
CA LEU A 135 -46.64 15.26 4.12
C LEU A 135 -46.52 13.79 3.67
N THR A 136 -47.51 13.29 2.93
CA THR A 136 -47.47 11.93 2.38
C THR A 136 -46.40 11.77 1.31
N ALA A 137 -46.20 12.79 0.45
CA ALA A 137 -45.11 12.81 -0.52
C ALA A 137 -43.73 12.84 0.18
N GLU A 138 -43.54 13.72 1.17
CA GLU A 138 -42.31 13.80 1.95
C GLU A 138 -42.02 12.48 2.68
N ARG A 139 -43.04 11.87 3.28
CA ARG A 139 -42.91 10.55 3.93
C ARG A 139 -42.48 9.48 2.93
N PHE A 140 -42.98 9.52 1.70
CA PHE A 140 -42.57 8.57 0.67
C PHE A 140 -41.11 8.77 0.26
N GLU A 141 -40.69 10.02 0.03
CA GLU A 141 -39.31 10.36 -0.30
C GLU A 141 -38.32 9.96 0.79
N LEU A 142 -38.63 10.25 2.06
CA LEU A 142 -37.82 9.85 3.20
C LEU A 142 -37.71 8.32 3.31
N ASN A 143 -38.80 7.58 3.13
CA ASN A 143 -38.75 6.12 3.10
C ASN A 143 -37.90 5.60 1.93
N GLY A 144 -37.96 6.27 0.77
CA GLY A 144 -37.09 5.98 -0.36
C GLY A 144 -35.62 6.20 -0.04
N LEU A 145 -35.29 7.32 0.62
CA LEU A 145 -33.93 7.64 1.08
C LEU A 145 -33.41 6.61 2.07
N VAL A 146 -34.21 6.23 3.07
CA VAL A 146 -33.84 5.20 4.05
C VAL A 146 -33.49 3.88 3.36
N ARG A 147 -34.34 3.42 2.43
CA ARG A 147 -34.08 2.19 1.66
C ARG A 147 -32.77 2.27 0.87
N ARG A 148 -32.48 3.41 0.24
CA ARG A 148 -31.22 3.60 -0.51
C ARG A 148 -30.01 3.54 0.43
N VAL A 149 -30.08 4.20 1.57
CA VAL A 149 -29.01 4.19 2.58
C VAL A 149 -28.78 2.78 3.11
N ASP A 150 -29.83 2.01 3.36
CA ASP A 150 -29.69 0.62 3.82
C ASP A 150 -28.98 -0.27 2.79
N VAL A 151 -29.30 -0.12 1.50
CA VAL A 151 -28.61 -0.83 0.41
C VAL A 151 -27.14 -0.43 0.35
N GLN A 152 -26.82 0.87 0.43
CA GLN A 152 -25.44 1.36 0.44
C GLN A 152 -24.68 0.84 1.66
N ARG A 153 -25.29 0.88 2.85
CA ARG A 153 -24.72 0.35 4.09
C ARG A 153 -24.42 -1.14 3.98
N ALA A 154 -25.32 -1.92 3.39
CA ALA A 154 -25.08 -3.34 3.15
C ALA A 154 -23.90 -3.58 2.19
N SER A 155 -23.75 -2.74 1.16
CA SER A 155 -22.59 -2.81 0.25
C SER A 155 -21.28 -2.49 0.94
N LEU A 156 -21.23 -1.40 1.70
CA LEU A 156 -20.03 -1.00 2.46
C LEU A 156 -19.63 -2.06 3.48
N LYS A 157 -20.60 -2.69 4.17
CA LYS A 157 -20.33 -3.82 5.07
C LYS A 157 -19.73 -5.01 4.33
N ARG A 158 -20.23 -5.34 3.13
CA ARG A 158 -19.68 -6.41 2.29
C ARG A 158 -18.24 -6.08 1.85
N GLU A 159 -17.98 -4.85 1.43
CA GLU A 159 -16.63 -4.41 1.07
C GLU A 159 -15.68 -4.42 2.26
N GLN A 160 -16.11 -3.95 3.42
CA GLN A 160 -15.33 -3.99 4.65
C GLN A 160 -14.96 -5.42 5.03
N ALA A 161 -15.91 -6.36 4.98
CA ALA A 161 -15.65 -7.76 5.24
C ALA A 161 -14.65 -8.34 4.23
N ARG A 162 -14.80 -8.01 2.94
CA ARG A 162 -13.88 -8.43 1.88
C ARG A 162 -12.46 -7.90 2.10
N LEU A 163 -12.30 -6.61 2.41
CA LEU A 163 -11.00 -5.99 2.65
C LEU A 163 -10.35 -6.56 3.92
N THR A 164 -11.13 -6.84 4.95
CA THR A 164 -10.63 -7.46 6.18
C THR A 164 -10.12 -8.88 5.92
N ALA A 165 -10.87 -9.67 5.15
CA ALA A 165 -10.43 -11.00 4.73
C ALA A 165 -9.15 -10.94 3.89
N LEU A 166 -9.07 -10.02 2.93
CA LEU A 166 -7.89 -9.86 2.09
C LEU A 166 -6.66 -9.41 2.89
N LEU A 167 -6.85 -8.51 3.86
CA LEU A 167 -5.79 -8.09 4.77
C LEU A 167 -5.30 -9.26 5.63
N GLN A 168 -6.22 -10.09 6.12
CA GLN A 168 -5.87 -11.30 6.85
C GLN A 168 -5.07 -12.27 5.95
N ASP A 169 -5.48 -12.46 4.71
CA ASP A 169 -4.76 -13.28 3.71
C ASP A 169 -3.34 -12.77 3.47
N VAL A 170 -3.16 -11.46 3.26
CA VAL A 170 -1.82 -10.87 3.08
C VAL A 170 -0.96 -10.97 4.34
N LYS A 171 -1.57 -10.99 5.52
CA LYS A 171 -0.86 -11.22 6.79
C LYS A 171 -0.57 -12.69 7.07
N GLN A 172 -1.10 -13.63 6.29
CA GLN A 172 -0.75 -15.05 6.45
C GLN A 172 0.72 -15.27 6.09
N SER A 173 1.31 -16.28 6.73
CA SER A 173 2.72 -16.64 6.63
C SER A 173 3.19 -17.01 5.22
N THR A 174 2.29 -17.14 4.25
CA THR A 174 2.58 -17.34 2.82
C THR A 174 3.14 -16.07 2.16
N PHE A 175 2.82 -14.89 2.66
CA PHE A 175 3.31 -13.60 2.13
C PHE A 175 4.30 -12.88 3.05
N CYS A 176 4.51 -13.37 4.27
CA CYS A 176 5.61 -12.91 5.11
C CYS A 176 6.92 -13.56 4.67
N ALA A 177 7.99 -12.77 4.54
CA ALA A 177 9.32 -13.30 4.33
C ALA A 177 9.66 -14.27 5.49
N PRO A 178 10.08 -15.52 5.20
CA PRO A 178 10.59 -16.43 6.21
C PRO A 178 11.64 -15.71 7.08
N GLY A 179 11.49 -15.79 8.41
CA GLY A 179 12.34 -15.06 9.36
C GLY A 179 13.84 -15.36 9.19
N ASP A 180 14.15 -16.53 8.64
CA ASP A 180 15.51 -17.05 8.50
C ASP A 180 16.25 -16.44 7.30
N ILE A 181 15.60 -15.69 6.40
CA ILE A 181 16.27 -15.11 5.21
C ILE A 181 17.40 -14.16 5.61
N SER A 182 17.22 -13.37 6.65
CA SER A 182 18.27 -12.45 7.13
C SER A 182 19.49 -13.22 7.63
N GLU A 183 19.25 -14.25 8.45
CA GLU A 183 20.31 -15.10 9.00
C GLU A 183 21.03 -15.86 7.88
N GLN A 184 20.29 -16.49 6.97
CA GLN A 184 20.84 -17.18 5.80
C GLN A 184 21.64 -16.25 4.88
N THR A 185 21.17 -15.02 4.67
CA THR A 185 21.89 -14.03 3.86
C THR A 185 23.22 -13.67 4.49
N VAL A 186 23.27 -13.49 5.83
CA VAL A 186 24.52 -13.22 6.56
C VAL A 186 25.48 -14.41 6.44
N GLU A 187 24.99 -15.64 6.61
CA GLU A 187 25.79 -16.87 6.45
C GLU A 187 26.34 -17.04 5.03
N TRP A 188 25.50 -16.82 4.01
CA TRP A 188 25.91 -16.92 2.60
C TRP A 188 26.92 -15.82 2.25
N THR A 189 26.75 -14.61 2.79
CA THR A 189 27.70 -13.51 2.59
C THR A 189 29.05 -13.82 3.23
N ARG A 190 29.06 -14.42 4.43
CA ARG A 190 30.30 -14.86 5.10
C ARG A 190 30.98 -15.98 4.31
N SER A 191 30.21 -16.96 3.84
CA SER A 191 30.71 -18.08 3.04
C SER A 191 31.27 -17.62 1.70
N ALA A 192 30.59 -16.69 1.02
CA ALA A 192 31.06 -16.08 -0.22
C ALA A 192 32.37 -15.30 -0.04
N LYS A 193 32.50 -14.52 1.05
CA LYS A 193 33.76 -13.85 1.40
C LYS A 193 34.90 -14.86 1.64
N HIS A 194 34.60 -15.95 2.34
CA HIS A 194 35.60 -17.00 2.58
C HIS A 194 36.04 -17.70 1.29
N LEU A 195 35.08 -18.07 0.43
CA LEU A 195 35.38 -18.67 -0.88
C LEU A 195 36.17 -17.72 -1.77
N LYS A 196 35.83 -16.43 -1.79
CA LYS A 196 36.59 -15.42 -2.55
C LYS A 196 38.05 -15.34 -2.09
N ALA A 197 38.28 -15.34 -0.78
CA ALA A 197 39.64 -15.36 -0.22
C ALA A 197 40.39 -16.66 -0.59
N LYS A 198 39.68 -17.79 -0.66
CA LYS A 198 40.28 -19.06 -1.11
C LYS A 198 40.63 -19.04 -2.59
N VAL A 199 39.78 -18.48 -3.45
CA VAL A 199 40.08 -18.32 -4.88
C VAL A 199 41.33 -17.48 -5.07
N THR A 200 41.45 -16.33 -4.38
CA THR A 200 42.65 -15.50 -4.47
C THR A 200 43.90 -16.23 -3.96
N GLU A 201 43.79 -17.00 -2.87
CA GLU A 201 44.89 -17.84 -2.37
C GLU A 201 45.30 -18.90 -3.40
N TYR A 202 44.35 -19.55 -4.07
CA TYR A 202 44.64 -20.53 -5.11
C TYR A 202 45.22 -19.89 -6.38
N ASP A 203 44.76 -18.72 -6.78
CA ASP A 203 45.34 -17.96 -7.89
C ASP A 203 46.78 -17.55 -7.58
N GLU A 204 47.06 -17.09 -6.36
CA GLU A 204 48.42 -16.80 -5.90
C GLU A 204 49.30 -18.06 -5.90
N ARG A 205 48.79 -19.20 -5.42
CA ARG A 205 49.51 -20.49 -5.45
C ARG A 205 49.77 -20.96 -6.88
N LEU A 206 48.81 -20.81 -7.79
CA LEU A 206 48.98 -21.14 -9.20
C LEU A 206 49.98 -20.20 -9.88
N GLY A 207 49.95 -18.90 -9.54
CA GLY A 207 50.95 -17.93 -9.97
C GLY A 207 52.35 -18.26 -9.45
N ALA A 208 52.47 -18.66 -8.19
CA ALA A 208 53.72 -19.12 -7.59
C ALA A 208 54.23 -20.40 -8.24
N LEU A 209 53.36 -21.37 -8.54
CA LEU A 209 53.73 -22.59 -9.26
C LEU A 209 54.16 -22.30 -10.71
N ARG A 210 53.47 -21.39 -11.40
CA ARG A 210 53.85 -20.96 -12.76
C ARG A 210 55.19 -20.23 -12.79
N SER A 211 55.52 -19.46 -11.75
CA SER A 211 56.79 -18.73 -11.65
C SER A 211 57.94 -19.59 -11.10
N ALA A 212 57.65 -20.57 -10.24
CA ALA A 212 58.63 -21.53 -9.73
C ALA A 212 58.85 -22.73 -10.68
N SER A 213 57.93 -22.98 -11.61
CA SER A 213 58.17 -23.91 -12.71
C SER A 213 59.24 -23.28 -13.62
N SER A 214 60.46 -23.80 -13.54
CA SER A 214 61.39 -23.75 -14.68
C SER A 214 60.62 -24.14 -15.95
N PRO A 215 60.94 -23.59 -17.13
CA PRO A 215 60.24 -23.94 -18.36
C PRO A 215 60.29 -25.46 -18.51
N SER A 216 59.16 -26.12 -18.26
CA SER A 216 58.99 -27.51 -18.62
C SER A 216 59.20 -27.55 -20.12
N PRO A 217 60.06 -28.43 -20.66
CA PRO A 217 60.33 -28.47 -22.09
C PRO A 217 58.99 -28.48 -22.83
N SER A 218 58.82 -27.56 -23.78
CA SER A 218 57.61 -27.50 -24.58
C SER A 218 57.40 -28.87 -25.20
N ILE A 219 56.15 -29.25 -25.47
CA ILE A 219 55.86 -30.47 -26.23
C ILE A 219 56.65 -30.47 -27.55
N GLU A 220 56.88 -29.29 -28.11
CA GLU A 220 57.73 -29.07 -29.29
C GLU A 220 59.21 -29.41 -29.05
N ASP A 221 59.76 -29.07 -27.88
CA ASP A 221 61.13 -29.42 -27.49
C ASP A 221 61.29 -30.94 -27.34
N ILE A 222 60.27 -31.61 -26.77
CA ILE A 222 60.23 -33.07 -26.63
C ILE A 222 60.17 -33.73 -28.02
N ILE A 223 59.35 -33.20 -28.93
CA ILE A 223 59.26 -33.69 -30.32
C ILE A 223 60.60 -33.54 -31.03
N HIS A 224 61.26 -32.39 -30.89
CA HIS A 224 62.59 -32.18 -31.47
C HIS A 224 63.62 -33.17 -30.91
N GLN A 225 63.62 -33.40 -29.59
CA GLN A 225 64.50 -34.40 -28.97
C GLN A 225 64.23 -35.82 -29.47
N LEU A 226 62.96 -36.19 -29.69
CA LEU A 226 62.59 -37.48 -30.27
C LEU A 226 63.11 -37.63 -31.71
N GLN A 227 63.00 -36.60 -32.55
CA GLN A 227 63.53 -36.62 -33.91
C GLN A 227 65.05 -36.78 -33.94
N VAL A 228 65.76 -36.10 -33.04
CA VAL A 228 67.20 -36.25 -32.87
C VAL A 228 67.55 -37.69 -32.46
N LEU A 229 66.83 -38.26 -31.50
CA LEU A 229 67.01 -39.65 -31.09
C LEU A 229 66.77 -40.65 -32.23
N ASP A 230 65.72 -40.45 -33.03
CA ASP A 230 65.46 -41.30 -34.20
C ASP A 230 66.59 -41.22 -35.23
N SER A 231 67.14 -40.01 -35.46
CA SER A 231 68.29 -39.85 -36.35
C SER A 231 69.53 -40.60 -35.85
N HIS A 232 69.78 -40.58 -34.54
CA HIS A 232 70.85 -41.34 -33.92
C HIS A 232 70.62 -42.85 -34.01
N ARG A 233 69.38 -43.29 -33.84
CA ARG A 233 68.99 -44.70 -33.96
C ARG A 233 69.18 -45.21 -35.39
N MET A 234 68.75 -44.47 -36.40
CA MET A 234 69.00 -44.84 -37.80
C MET A 234 70.50 -44.93 -38.11
N ARG A 235 71.31 -44.03 -37.54
CA ARG A 235 72.77 -44.09 -37.68
C ARG A 235 73.36 -45.32 -36.99
N LEU A 236 72.87 -45.68 -35.80
CA LEU A 236 73.26 -46.90 -35.11
C LEU A 236 72.89 -48.14 -35.91
N ASP A 237 71.69 -48.21 -36.47
CA ASP A 237 71.24 -49.34 -37.29
C ASP A 237 72.11 -49.49 -38.55
N LYS A 238 72.48 -48.38 -39.21
CA LYS A 238 73.40 -48.41 -40.35
C LYS A 238 74.77 -48.96 -39.96
N ILE A 239 75.35 -48.45 -38.87
CA ILE A 239 76.66 -48.90 -38.39
C ILE A 239 76.57 -50.37 -37.95
N SER A 240 75.49 -50.78 -37.30
CA SER A 240 75.25 -52.17 -36.92
C SER A 240 75.15 -53.07 -38.15
N GLY A 241 74.52 -52.61 -39.23
CA GLY A 241 74.49 -53.31 -40.51
C GLY A 241 75.89 -53.47 -41.11
N GLU A 242 76.68 -52.39 -41.14
CA GLU A 242 78.08 -52.44 -41.58
C GLU A 242 78.91 -53.41 -40.74
N VAL A 243 78.77 -53.40 -39.41
CA VAL A 243 79.47 -54.31 -38.49
C VAL A 243 79.03 -55.76 -38.67
N SER A 244 77.74 -56.02 -38.89
CA SER A 244 77.21 -57.38 -39.09
C SER A 244 77.78 -58.08 -40.33
N ALA A 245 78.17 -57.33 -41.37
CA ALA A 245 78.87 -57.88 -42.53
C ALA A 245 80.25 -58.46 -42.16
N PHE A 246 80.86 -57.99 -41.06
CA PHE A 246 82.14 -58.47 -40.56
C PHE A 246 82.02 -59.55 -39.47
N ASP A 247 80.81 -59.93 -39.06
CA ASP A 247 80.56 -60.87 -37.96
C ASP A 247 81.00 -62.32 -38.30
N SER A 248 81.14 -62.63 -39.59
CA SER A 248 81.67 -63.92 -40.08
C SER A 248 83.20 -64.02 -40.01
N LEU A 249 83.91 -62.91 -39.75
CA LEU A 249 85.35 -62.90 -39.59
C LEU A 249 85.72 -63.19 -38.13
N PRO A 250 86.66 -64.13 -37.88
CA PRO A 250 87.20 -64.34 -36.54
C PRO A 250 87.80 -63.05 -35.98
N SER A 251 87.62 -62.80 -34.69
CA SER A 251 88.15 -61.63 -33.97
C SER A 251 89.67 -61.50 -34.03
N ASP A 252 90.40 -62.59 -34.33
CA ASP A 252 91.85 -62.58 -34.55
C ASP A 252 92.19 -62.24 -36.02
N VAL A 253 92.92 -61.14 -36.22
CA VAL A 253 93.37 -60.61 -37.52
C VAL A 253 94.15 -61.66 -38.33
N LYS A 254 94.95 -62.52 -37.68
CA LYS A 254 95.71 -63.56 -38.39
C LYS A 254 94.78 -64.66 -38.92
N ALA A 255 93.81 -65.09 -38.12
CA ALA A 255 92.82 -66.09 -38.50
C ALA A 255 91.85 -65.58 -39.58
N ALA A 256 91.45 -64.31 -39.51
CA ALA A 256 90.66 -63.64 -40.55
C ALA A 256 91.39 -63.58 -41.90
N ARG A 257 92.68 -63.23 -41.90
CA ARG A 257 93.52 -63.24 -43.12
C ARG A 257 93.67 -64.64 -43.70
N SER A 258 93.85 -65.66 -42.85
CA SER A 258 93.89 -67.06 -43.28
C SER A 258 92.58 -67.49 -43.96
N LYS A 259 91.41 -67.16 -43.37
CA LYS A 259 90.12 -67.48 -44.00
C LYS A 259 89.92 -66.76 -45.34
N ILE A 260 90.31 -65.49 -45.44
CA ILE A 260 90.26 -64.73 -46.70
C ILE A 260 91.17 -65.36 -47.74
N GLU A 261 92.39 -65.77 -47.38
CA GLU A 261 93.30 -66.42 -48.33
C GLU A 261 92.86 -67.83 -48.72
N ASN A 262 92.26 -68.60 -47.80
CA ASN A 262 91.64 -69.88 -48.16
C ASN A 262 90.47 -69.68 -49.12
N ALA A 263 89.62 -68.69 -48.89
CA ALA A 263 88.52 -68.37 -49.80
C ALA A 263 89.04 -67.90 -51.18
N ARG A 264 90.12 -67.11 -51.21
CA ARG A 264 90.79 -66.72 -52.47
C ARG A 264 91.42 -67.92 -53.19
N ALA A 265 92.03 -68.85 -52.46
CA ALA A 265 92.57 -70.08 -53.00
C ALA A 265 91.47 -70.95 -53.61
N GLN A 266 90.33 -71.09 -52.91
CA GLN A 266 89.15 -71.81 -53.42
C GLN A 266 88.59 -71.16 -54.69
N LEU A 267 88.53 -69.81 -54.73
CA LEU A 267 88.09 -69.09 -55.92
C LEU A 267 89.05 -69.32 -57.09
N ARG A 268 90.37 -69.34 -56.84
CA ARG A 268 91.37 -69.69 -57.86
C ARG A 268 91.22 -71.12 -58.35
N THR A 269 91.02 -72.11 -57.47
CA THR A 269 90.79 -73.50 -57.91
C THR A 269 89.52 -73.65 -58.73
N LEU A 270 88.42 -73.00 -58.34
CA LEU A 270 87.18 -72.98 -59.13
C LEU A 270 87.38 -72.27 -60.48
N THR A 271 88.22 -71.25 -60.52
CA THR A 271 88.57 -70.55 -61.77
C THR A 271 89.41 -71.46 -62.68
N THR A 272 90.38 -72.19 -62.14
CA THR A 272 91.18 -73.15 -62.93
C THR A 272 90.36 -74.35 -63.37
N GLU A 273 89.44 -74.86 -62.54
CA GLU A 273 88.50 -75.91 -62.94
C GLU A 273 87.59 -75.44 -64.07
N ARG A 274 87.07 -74.20 -63.97
CA ARG A 274 86.33 -73.56 -65.07
C ARG A 274 87.18 -73.52 -66.33
N ASP A 275 88.43 -73.09 -66.23
CA ASP A 275 89.31 -72.92 -67.39
C ASP A 275 89.69 -74.26 -68.04
N VAL A 276 89.94 -75.30 -67.24
CA VAL A 276 90.16 -76.69 -67.73
C VAL A 276 88.91 -77.27 -68.38
N LEU A 277 87.73 -77.06 -67.79
CA LEU A 277 86.46 -77.45 -68.41
C LEU A 277 86.19 -76.67 -69.71
N PHE A 278 86.65 -75.41 -69.79
CA PHE A 278 86.56 -74.61 -71.00
C PHE A 278 87.53 -75.08 -72.10
N GLU A 279 88.77 -75.44 -71.75
CA GLU A 279 89.75 -76.00 -72.68
C GLU A 279 89.33 -77.39 -73.19
N GLY A 280 88.74 -78.23 -72.32
CA GLY A 280 88.16 -79.52 -72.73
C GLY A 280 86.96 -79.42 -73.68
N LEU A 281 86.28 -78.28 -73.73
CA LEU A 281 85.26 -77.96 -74.73
C LEU A 281 85.85 -77.47 -76.07
N ALA A 282 87.13 -77.08 -76.11
CA ALA A 282 87.80 -76.55 -77.29
C ALA A 282 88.55 -77.61 -78.13
N ASP A 283 89.00 -78.72 -77.51
CA ASP A 283 89.79 -79.79 -78.19
C ASP A 283 88.94 -80.92 -78.81
N THR A 284 87.61 -80.87 -78.71
CA THR A 284 86.71 -81.74 -79.47
C THR A 284 86.27 -81.09 -80.79
N ARG A 285 87.14 -81.15 -81.81
CA ARG A 285 86.81 -80.93 -83.23
C ARG A 285 87.53 -81.93 -84.12
#